data_AF-A0AAV6YGF9-F1
#
_entry.id   AF-A0AAV6YGF9-F1
#
_cell.length_a   1.000
_cell.length_b   1.000
_cell.length_c   1.000
_cell.angle_alpha   90.00
_cell.angle_beta   90.00
_cell.angle_gamma   90.00
#
_symmetry.space_group_name_H-M   'P 1'
#
loop_
_entity.id
_entity.type
_entity.pdbx_description
1 polymer ?
#
loop_
_entity_poly.entity_id
_entity_poly.type
_entity_poly.pdbx_seq_one_letter_code
_entity_poly.pdbx_strand_id
1 'polypeptide(L)' 'RGRHLYEYLNHHLDQIRATRPGDSLTADLHVWPDFHGNRSPLADLSLKGMVVGLTLSRGLDDLALLYLATVQSIAVR' A
#
# COMPACT_ATOMS: atom_id res chain seq x y z
N ARG A 1 26.74 -1.67 5.27
CA ARG A 1 25.53 -2.19 5.94
C ARG A 1 24.36 -2.00 4.98
N GLY A 2 23.75 -3.08 4.50
CA GLY A 2 22.59 -2.97 3.61
C GLY A 2 21.35 -2.61 4.42
N ARG A 3 20.61 -1.58 4.01
CA ARG A 3 19.28 -1.28 4.57
C ARG A 3 18.29 -2.32 4.04
N HIS A 4 17.35 -2.74 4.87
CA HIS A 4 16.27 -3.61 4.41
C HIS A 4 15.34 -2.83 3.47
N LEU A 5 14.70 -3.51 2.51
CA LEU A 5 13.86 -2.86 1.50
C LEU A 5 12.73 -2.02 2.12
N TYR A 6 12.09 -2.52 3.18
CA TYR A 6 11.01 -1.79 3.85
C TYR A 6 11.51 -0.50 4.53
N GLU A 7 12.73 -0.50 5.06
CA GLU A 7 13.33 0.71 5.66
C GLU A 7 13.57 1.78 4.58
N TYR A 8 14.00 1.35 3.39
CA TYR A 8 14.17 2.24 2.25
C TYR A 8 12.83 2.85 1.80
N LEU A 9 11.78 2.04 1.70
CA LEU A 9 10.44 2.52 1.32
C LEU A 9 9.83 3.43 2.38
N ASN A 10 9.97 3.10 3.66
CA ASN A 10 9.51 3.96 4.77
C ASN A 10 10.22 5.32 4.74
N HIS A 11 11.56 5.32 4.57
CA HIS A 11 12.30 6.57 4.47
C HIS A 11 11.87 7.40 3.25
N HIS A 12 11.58 6.75 2.13
CA HIS A 12 11.09 7.45 0.95
C HIS A 12 9.68 8.02 1.14
N LEU A 13 8.78 7.31 1.84
CA LEU A 13 7.47 7.83 2.23
C LEU A 13 7.57 9.09 3.09
N ASP A 14 8.55 9.17 4.00
CA ASP A 14 8.80 10.39 4.79
C ASP A 14 9.18 11.57 3.89
N GLN A 15 9.96 11.33 2.82
CA GLN A 15 10.32 12.35 1.83
C GLN A 15 9.09 12.83 1.05
N ILE A 16 8.22 11.92 0.62
CA ILE A 16 6.96 12.27 -0.08
C ILE A 16 6.05 13.07 0.86
N ARG A 17 5.96 12.69 2.13
CA ARG A 17 5.14 13.41 3.12
C ARG A 17 5.62 14.83 3.37
N ALA A 18 6.94 15.07 3.29
CA ALA A 18 7.51 16.40 3.42
C ALA A 18 7.11 17.34 2.26
N THR A 19 6.83 16.81 1.07
CA THR A 19 6.38 17.61 -0.09
C THR A 19 4.87 17.80 -0.14
N ARG A 20 4.10 16.97 0.57
CA ARG A 20 2.63 16.98 0.62
C ARG A 20 2.09 16.99 2.06
N PRO A 21 2.35 18.04 2.85
CA PRO A 21 1.94 18.10 4.25
C PRO A 21 0.41 18.18 4.39
N GLY A 22 -0.16 17.30 5.22
CA GLY A 22 -1.60 17.28 5.53
C GLY A 22 -2.43 16.33 4.65
N ASP A 23 -1.90 15.90 3.50
CA ASP A 23 -2.55 14.91 2.65
C ASP A 23 -2.41 13.50 3.24
N SER A 24 -3.48 12.70 3.15
CA SER A 24 -3.35 11.25 3.27
C SER A 24 -2.71 10.73 1.98
N LEU A 25 -1.49 10.21 2.06
CA LEU A 25 -0.69 9.79 0.91
C LEU A 25 -1.39 8.79 -0.01
N THR A 26 -2.30 7.98 0.55
CA THR A 26 -3.02 6.89 -0.14
C THR A 26 -4.52 7.18 -0.24
N ALA A 27 -4.95 8.45 -0.13
CA ALA A 27 -6.36 8.82 -0.18
C ALA A 27 -7.09 8.28 -1.41
N ASP A 28 -6.42 8.25 -2.57
CA ASP A 28 -6.97 7.81 -3.84
C ASP A 28 -6.47 6.43 -4.28
N LEU A 29 -5.68 5.73 -3.44
CA LEU A 29 -5.08 4.43 -3.76
C LEU A 29 -5.41 3.42 -2.66
N HIS A 30 -6.21 2.42 -3.02
CA HIS A 30 -6.70 1.41 -2.07
C HIS A 30 -6.35 0.00 -2.51
N VAL A 31 -6.04 -0.84 -1.53
CA VAL A 31 -5.78 -2.27 -1.72
C VAL A 31 -6.82 -3.06 -0.94
N TRP A 32 -7.49 -4.00 -1.62
CA TRP A 32 -8.21 -5.08 -0.97
C TRP A 32 -7.25 -6.27 -0.81
N PRO A 33 -6.92 -6.72 0.41
CA PRO A 33 -5.75 -7.57 0.64
C PRO A 33 -5.99 -9.06 0.37
N ASP A 34 -7.22 -9.47 0.02
CA ASP A 34 -7.63 -10.89 -0.05
C ASP A 34 -7.13 -11.60 -1.32
N PHE A 35 -5.85 -11.42 -1.68
CA PHE A 35 -5.21 -12.06 -2.84
C PHE A 35 -5.19 -13.59 -2.76
N HIS A 36 -5.24 -14.15 -1.55
CA HIS A 36 -5.34 -15.58 -1.30
C HIS A 36 -6.62 -15.95 -0.55
N GLY A 37 -7.72 -15.25 -0.88
CA GLY A 37 -8.98 -15.40 -0.18
C GLY A 37 -8.96 -14.78 1.22
N ASN A 38 -10.08 -14.96 1.91
CA ASN A 38 -10.31 -14.45 3.24
C ASN A 38 -10.45 -15.59 4.23
N ARG A 39 -9.42 -15.86 5.03
CA ARG A 39 -9.50 -16.90 6.07
C ARG A 39 -10.49 -16.54 7.18
N SER A 40 -10.48 -15.27 7.61
CA SER A 40 -11.31 -14.73 8.68
C SER A 40 -11.50 -13.23 8.43
N PRO A 41 -12.68 -12.65 8.73
CA PRO A 41 -13.86 -13.28 9.33
C PRO A 41 -14.77 -14.01 8.35
N LEU A 42 -14.55 -13.87 7.04
CA LEU A 42 -15.50 -14.33 6.02
C LEU A 42 -15.37 -15.82 5.68
N ALA A 43 -14.20 -16.43 5.93
CA ALA A 43 -13.89 -17.82 5.60
C ALA A 43 -14.17 -18.17 4.12
N ASP A 44 -14.01 -17.20 3.22
CA ASP A 44 -14.24 -17.33 1.79
C ASP A 44 -12.93 -17.35 1.01
N LEU A 45 -12.52 -18.53 0.55
CA LEU A 45 -11.32 -18.74 -0.25
C LEU A 45 -11.46 -18.28 -1.71
N SER A 46 -12.66 -17.94 -2.16
CA SER A 46 -12.93 -17.49 -3.53
C SER A 46 -12.56 -16.02 -3.74
N LEU A 47 -12.53 -15.21 -2.66
CA LEU A 47 -12.20 -13.79 -2.73
C LEU A 47 -10.84 -13.55 -3.38
N LYS A 48 -10.76 -12.43 -4.09
CA LYS A 48 -9.56 -11.97 -4.79
C LYS A 48 -9.22 -10.57 -4.34
N GLY A 49 -7.92 -10.30 -4.25
CA GLY A 49 -7.40 -8.98 -3.97
C GLY A 49 -7.68 -8.04 -5.13
N MET A 50 -7.68 -6.74 -4.82
CA MET A 50 -7.95 -5.68 -5.78
C MET A 50 -7.06 -4.49 -5.46
N VAL A 51 -6.67 -3.75 -6.50
CA VAL A 51 -6.02 -2.46 -6.36
C VAL A 51 -6.83 -1.44 -7.14
N VAL A 52 -7.23 -0.35 -6.50
CA VAL A 52 -8.07 0.72 -7.08
C VAL A 52 -7.31 2.03 -6.96
N GLY A 53 -7.38 2.86 -8.01
CA GLY A 53 -6.68 4.15 -8.05
C GLY A 53 -5.35 4.13 -8.80
N LEU A 54 -5.08 3.07 -9.59
CA LEU A 54 -3.89 3.01 -10.42
C LEU A 54 -3.93 4.09 -11.50
N THR A 55 -2.77 4.72 -11.72
CA THR A 55 -2.54 5.59 -12.88
C THR A 55 -1.50 4.94 -13.81
N LEU A 56 -1.16 5.62 -14.92
CA LEU A 56 -0.11 5.14 -15.84
C LEU A 56 1.32 5.46 -15.37
N SER A 57 1.48 6.11 -14.20
CA SER A 57 2.78 6.38 -13.60
C SER A 57 3.50 5.08 -13.20
N ARG A 58 4.83 5.13 -13.26
CA ARG A 58 5.71 4.00 -12.93
C ARG A 58 7.04 4.53 -12.37
N GLY A 59 7.03 4.89 -11.10
CA GLY A 59 8.16 5.41 -10.36
C GLY A 59 8.29 4.82 -8.96
N LEU A 60 9.31 5.30 -8.24
CA LEU A 60 9.55 4.88 -6.86
C LEU A 60 8.43 5.36 -5.92
N ASP A 61 7.91 6.57 -6.13
CA ASP A 61 6.77 7.12 -5.40
C ASP A 61 5.56 6.18 -5.52
N ASP A 62 5.22 5.74 -6.74
CA ASP A 62 4.10 4.82 -6.98
C ASP A 62 4.27 3.49 -6.23
N LEU A 63 5.50 2.95 -6.24
CA LEU A 63 5.82 1.73 -5.49
C LEU A 63 5.68 1.94 -3.98
N ALA A 64 6.18 3.06 -3.46
CA ALA A 64 6.11 3.38 -2.05
C ALA A 64 4.67 3.61 -1.59
N LEU A 65 3.85 4.30 -2.39
CA LEU A 65 2.43 4.51 -2.13
C LEU A 65 1.65 3.18 -2.18
N LEU A 66 1.91 2.31 -3.16
CA LEU A 66 1.30 0.98 -3.23
C LEU A 66 1.69 0.12 -2.02
N TYR A 67 2.96 0.18 -1.61
CA TYR A 67 3.44 -0.46 -0.40
C TYR A 67 2.69 0.05 0.84
N LEU A 68 2.57 1.38 1.00
CA LEU A 68 1.84 1.97 2.12
C LEU A 68 0.36 1.56 2.13
N ALA A 69 -0.32 1.63 0.98
CA ALA A 69 -1.71 1.22 0.84
C ALA A 69 -1.89 -0.27 1.19
N THR A 70 -0.91 -1.12 0.83
CA THR A 70 -0.91 -2.54 1.20
C THR A 70 -0.77 -2.72 2.71
N VAL A 71 0.17 -2.04 3.36
CA VAL A 71 0.35 -2.09 4.82
C VAL A 71 -0.92 -1.65 5.54
N GLN A 72 -1.53 -0.55 5.09
CA GLN A 72 -2.78 -0.05 5.63
C GLN A 72 -3.93 -1.05 5.44
N SER A 73 -4.05 -1.67 4.25
CA SER A 73 -5.11 -2.64 3.96
C SER A 73 -5.09 -3.85 4.89
N ILE A 74 -3.90 -4.30 5.30
CA ILE A 74 -3.75 -5.41 6.24
C ILE A 74 -4.04 -4.94 7.68
N ALA A 75 -3.71 -3.69 8.01
CA ALA A 75 -3.94 -3.14 9.34
C ALA A 75 -5.43 -2.91 9.66
N VAL A 76 -6.26 -2.61 8.65
CA VAL A 76 -7.71 -2.44 8.79
C VAL A 76 -8.52 -3.72 8.57
N ARG A 77 -7.84 -4.84 8.29
CA ARG A 77 -8.45 -6.14 8.09
C ARG A 77 -8.86 -6.80 9.40
#